data_AF-A0A7S0YX02-F1
#
_entry.id   AF-A0A7S0YX02-F1
#
_cell.length_a   1.000
_cell.length_b   1.000
_cell.length_c   1.000
_cell.angle_alpha   90.00
_cell.angle_beta   90.00
_cell.angle_gamma   90.00
#
_symmetry.space_group_name_H-M   'P 1'
#
loop_
_entity.id
_entity.type
_entity.pdbx_description
1 polymer ?
#
loop_
_entity_poly.entity_id
_entity_poly.type
_entity_poly.pdbx_seq_one_letter_code
_entity_poly.pdbx_strand_id
1 'polypeptide(L)'
;AAEAAAASRSGDKKGVMLPSEVRRREREYVEAAIARCGGDRHLILEIAMELVSGPIPKGLAELQALLSSGDARGVRARCRALAEQAETIGGVSLVERLENLA
;
A
#
# COMPACT_ATOMS: atom_id res chain seq x y z
N ALA A 1 15.86 37.00 23.87
CA ALA A 1 16.76 36.01 23.25
C ALA A 1 16.75 34.79 24.16
N ALA A 2 15.91 33.76 24.00
CA ALA A 2 15.58 32.96 22.82
C ALA A 2 16.85 32.39 22.16
N GLU A 3 17.31 31.24 22.65
CA GLU A 3 17.59 30.07 21.81
C GLU A 3 17.81 28.83 22.67
N ALA A 4 16.80 27.96 22.65
CA ALA A 4 16.92 26.58 22.99
C ALA A 4 17.45 25.83 21.77
N ALA A 5 18.55 25.10 21.91
CA ALA A 5 18.92 24.04 20.97
C ALA A 5 18.98 22.74 21.75
N ALA A 6 17.83 22.07 21.77
CA ALA A 6 17.61 20.79 22.40
C ALA A 6 18.53 19.72 21.79
N ALA A 7 19.14 18.94 22.67
CA ALA A 7 19.75 17.67 22.37
C ALA A 7 18.72 16.75 21.68
N SER A 8 18.89 16.51 20.38
CA SER A 8 18.20 15.44 19.67
C SER A 8 18.74 14.11 20.15
N ARG A 9 18.15 13.59 21.22
CA ARG A 9 18.19 12.15 21.54
C ARG A 9 17.53 11.43 20.38
N SER A 10 18.36 10.83 19.54
CA SER A 10 17.99 9.80 18.57
C SER A 10 17.37 8.63 19.35
N GLY A 11 16.09 8.76 19.66
CA GLY A 11 15.31 7.68 20.23
C GLY A 11 15.27 6.54 19.23
N ASP A 12 15.58 5.34 19.73
CA ASP A 12 15.23 4.03 19.18
C ASP A 12 13.97 4.07 18.29
N LYS A 13 14.14 4.38 17.01
CA LYS A 13 13.26 3.82 16.00
C LYS A 13 13.83 2.43 15.80
N LYS A 14 13.29 1.45 16.54
CA LYS A 14 13.28 0.05 16.07
C LYS A 14 12.68 0.11 14.67
N GLY A 15 13.53 0.26 13.65
CA GLY A 15 13.13 0.08 12.27
C GLY A 15 12.51 -1.29 12.24
N VAL A 16 11.21 -1.37 11.96
CA VAL A 16 10.52 -2.65 11.80
C VAL A 16 11.26 -3.34 10.66
N MET A 17 12.21 -4.21 11.01
CA MET A 17 12.93 -5.01 10.03
C MET A 17 11.91 -6.04 9.55
N LEU A 18 11.26 -5.71 8.45
CA LEU A 18 10.42 -6.67 7.73
C LEU A 18 11.26 -7.92 7.44
N PRO A 19 10.71 -9.14 7.59
CA PRO A 19 11.41 -10.37 7.23
C PRO A 19 12.02 -10.26 5.82
N SER A 20 13.17 -10.92 5.59
CA SER A 20 13.91 -10.82 4.33
C SER A 20 13.08 -11.14 3.08
N GLU A 21 12.10 -12.04 3.22
CA GLU A 21 11.16 -12.42 2.16
C GLU A 21 10.19 -11.29 1.80
N VAL A 22 9.69 -10.56 2.80
CA VAL A 22 8.79 -9.42 2.61
C VAL A 22 9.53 -8.30 1.87
N ARG A 23 10.76 -7.99 2.29
CA ARG A 23 11.60 -6.98 1.61
C ARG A 23 11.93 -7.35 0.17
N ARG A 24 12.11 -8.66 -0.11
CA ARG A 24 12.33 -9.14 -1.48
C ARG A 24 11.08 -8.94 -2.34
N ARG A 25 9.91 -9.34 -1.84
CA ARG A 25 8.63 -9.14 -2.54
C ARG A 25 8.33 -7.67 -2.78
N GLU A 26 8.53 -6.82 -1.78
CA GLU A 26 8.40 -5.36 -1.93
C GLU A 26 9.25 -4.82 -3.09
N ARG A 27 10.50 -5.27 -3.19
CA ARG A 27 11.37 -4.88 -4.30
C ARG A 27 10.82 -5.35 -5.65
N GLU A 28 10.41 -6.62 -5.76
CA GLU A 28 9.88 -7.19 -7.02
C GLU A 28 8.62 -6.43 -7.50
N TYR A 29 7.71 -6.09 -6.59
CA TYR A 29 6.49 -5.34 -6.91
C TYR A 29 6.76 -3.88 -7.29
N VAL A 30 7.68 -3.21 -6.59
CA VAL A 30 8.08 -1.84 -6.93
C VAL A 30 8.80 -1.80 -8.28
N GLU A 31 9.68 -2.77 -8.56
CA GLU A 31 10.34 -2.90 -9.86
C GLU A 31 9.33 -3.16 -10.98
N ALA A 32 8.35 -4.06 -10.76
CA ALA A 32 7.28 -4.29 -11.70
C ALA A 32 6.44 -3.03 -11.95
N ALA A 33 6.13 -2.26 -10.91
CA ALA A 33 5.38 -1.01 -11.04
C ALA A 33 6.16 0.07 -11.80
N ILE A 34 7.47 0.19 -11.55
CA ILE A 34 8.35 1.07 -12.31
C ILE A 34 8.42 0.64 -13.78
N ALA A 35 8.52 -0.67 -14.04
CA ALA A 35 8.56 -1.22 -15.40
C ALA A 35 7.26 -0.93 -16.17
N ARG A 36 6.08 -1.01 -15.52
CA ARG A 36 4.79 -0.61 -16.12
C ARG A 36 4.76 0.86 -16.53
N CYS A 37 5.48 1.72 -15.81
CA CYS A 37 5.62 3.14 -16.11
C CYS A 37 6.79 3.44 -17.06
N GLY A 38 7.34 2.43 -17.75
CA GLY A 38 8.48 2.62 -18.67
C GLY A 38 9.78 3.05 -17.99
N GLY A 39 9.92 2.83 -16.67
CA GLY A 39 11.05 3.32 -15.88
C GLY A 39 10.85 4.70 -15.28
N ASP A 40 9.75 5.39 -15.58
CA ASP A 40 9.46 6.73 -15.08
C ASP A 40 9.00 6.68 -13.61
N ARG A 41 9.90 7.13 -12.73
CA ARG A 41 9.66 7.20 -11.28
C ARG A 41 8.74 8.36 -10.88
N HIS A 42 8.58 9.38 -11.72
CA HIS A 42 7.64 10.46 -11.44
C HIS A 42 6.23 10.00 -11.76
N LEU A 43 6.04 9.35 -12.90
CA LEU A 43 4.75 8.81 -13.31
C LEU A 43 4.18 7.80 -12.28
N ILE A 44 5.01 6.89 -11.75
CA ILE A 44 4.55 5.97 -10.69
C ILE A 44 4.12 6.72 -9.42
N LEU A 45 4.80 7.82 -9.06
CA LEU A 45 4.42 8.62 -7.89
C LEU A 45 3.09 9.33 -8.12
N GLU A 46 2.86 9.89 -9.32
CA GLU A 46 1.58 10.50 -9.70
C GLU A 46 0.44 9.47 -9.64
N ILE A 47 0.64 8.29 -10.25
CA ILE A 47 -0.33 7.19 -10.22
C ILE A 47 -0.58 6.72 -8.78
N ALA A 48 0.47 6.61 -7.97
CA ALA A 48 0.34 6.26 -6.56
C ALA A 48 -0.48 7.28 -5.80
N MET A 49 -0.22 8.58 -6.00
CA MET A 49 -0.98 9.66 -5.39
C MET A 49 -2.45 9.65 -5.81
N GLU A 50 -2.75 9.41 -7.09
CA GLU A 50 -4.12 9.30 -7.59
C GLU A 50 -4.86 8.11 -6.94
N LEU A 51 -4.23 6.93 -6.93
CA LEU A 51 -4.83 5.72 -6.38
C LEU A 51 -5.09 5.81 -4.88
N VAL A 52 -4.15 6.38 -4.11
CA VAL A 52 -4.31 6.51 -2.64
C VAL A 52 -5.23 7.66 -2.24
N SER A 53 -5.48 8.64 -3.10
CA SER A 53 -6.38 9.76 -2.80
C SER A 53 -7.83 9.52 -3.20
N GLY A 54 -8.12 8.50 -4.01
CA GLY A 54 -9.50 8.21 -4.44
C GLY A 54 -9.86 6.72 -4.48
N PRO A 55 -9.40 5.97 -5.50
CA PRO A 55 -9.84 4.59 -5.75
C PRO A 55 -9.62 3.62 -4.59
N ILE A 56 -8.46 3.66 -3.92
CA ILE A 56 -8.15 2.76 -2.80
C ILE A 56 -9.04 3.07 -1.58
N PRO A 57 -9.10 4.31 -1.05
CA PRO A 57 -10.01 4.64 0.05
C PRO A 57 -11.47 4.29 -0.23
N LYS A 58 -11.96 4.61 -1.43
CA LYS A 58 -13.34 4.31 -1.83
C LYS A 58 -13.59 2.80 -1.84
N GLY A 59 -12.67 2.02 -2.42
CA GLY A 59 -12.78 0.57 -2.46
C GLY A 59 -12.74 -0.07 -1.07
N LEU A 60 -11.95 0.47 -0.14
CA LEU A 60 -11.93 0.01 1.26
C LEU A 60 -13.25 0.28 1.97
N ALA A 61 -13.88 1.44 1.73
CA ALA A 61 -15.20 1.74 2.28
C ALA A 61 -16.29 0.81 1.72
N GLU A 62 -16.26 0.51 0.42
CA GLU A 62 -17.15 -0.47 -0.21
C GLU A 62 -16.94 -1.88 0.37
N LEU A 63 -15.68 -2.29 0.56
CA LEU A 63 -15.34 -3.57 1.17
C LEU A 63 -15.89 -3.68 2.59
N GLN A 64 -15.78 -2.61 3.40
CA GLN A 64 -16.35 -2.58 4.74
C GLN A 64 -17.87 -2.76 4.72
N ALA A 65 -18.58 -2.14 3.78
CA ALA A 65 -20.02 -2.30 3.62
C ALA A 65 -20.39 -3.74 3.24
N LEU A 66 -19.63 -4.38 2.35
CA LEU A 66 -19.84 -5.77 1.92
C LEU A 66 -19.55 -6.78 3.04
N LEU A 67 -18.52 -6.54 3.84
CA LEU A 67 -18.25 -7.33 5.04
C LEU A 67 -19.40 -7.22 6.04
N SER A 68 -19.96 -6.02 6.21
CA SER A 68 -21.06 -5.76 7.14
C SER A 68 -22.39 -6.38 6.67
N SER A 69 -22.60 -6.50 5.36
CA SER A 69 -23.79 -7.13 4.78
C SER A 69 -23.68 -8.66 4.67
N GLY A 70 -22.48 -9.24 4.88
CA GLY A 70 -22.24 -10.66 4.72
C GLY A 70 -22.19 -11.14 3.26
N ASP A 71 -22.03 -10.23 2.29
CA ASP A 71 -21.91 -10.60 0.88
C ASP A 71 -20.50 -11.14 0.56
N ALA A 72 -20.30 -12.43 0.82
CA ALA A 72 -19.01 -13.09 0.58
C ALA A 72 -18.55 -13.02 -0.89
N ARG A 73 -19.47 -12.96 -1.87
CA ARG A 73 -19.09 -12.86 -3.28
C ARG A 73 -18.62 -11.44 -3.61
N GLY A 74 -19.33 -10.44 -3.13
CA GLY A 74 -18.94 -9.04 -3.23
C GLY A 74 -17.59 -8.77 -2.55
N VAL A 75 -17.38 -9.30 -1.34
CA VAL A 75 -16.10 -9.21 -0.61
C VAL A 75 -14.96 -9.73 -1.47
N ARG A 76 -15.06 -10.95 -2.01
CA ARG A 76 -14.03 -11.52 -2.89
C ARG A 76 -13.73 -10.67 -4.11
N ALA A 77 -14.78 -10.21 -4.80
CA ALA A 77 -14.61 -9.38 -6.00
C ALA A 77 -13.93 -8.04 -5.66
N ARG A 78 -14.33 -7.41 -4.55
CA ARG A 78 -13.77 -6.12 -4.11
C ARG A 78 -12.34 -6.25 -3.59
N CYS A 79 -12.01 -7.33 -2.88
CA CYS A 79 -10.65 -7.65 -2.47
C CYS A 79 -9.73 -7.81 -3.68
N ARG A 80 -10.17 -8.56 -4.70
CA ARG A 80 -9.40 -8.73 -5.94
C ARG A 80 -9.14 -7.40 -6.65
N ALA A 81 -10.18 -6.59 -6.84
CA ALA A 81 -10.04 -5.29 -7.49
C ALA A 81 -9.10 -4.35 -6.72
N LEU A 82 -9.17 -4.35 -5.38
CA LEU A 82 -8.24 -3.57 -4.55
C LEU A 82 -6.81 -4.10 -4.63
N ALA A 83 -6.61 -5.41 -4.74
CA ALA A 83 -5.29 -6.01 -4.85
C ALA A 83 -4.63 -5.61 -6.18
N GLU A 84 -5.37 -5.63 -7.30
CA GLU A 84 -4.89 -5.16 -8.61
C GLU A 84 -4.51 -3.66 -8.58
N GLN A 85 -5.32 -2.84 -7.89
CA GLN A 85 -5.02 -1.42 -7.68
C GLN A 85 -3.76 -1.21 -6.81
N ALA A 86 -3.59 -1.99 -5.74
CA ALA A 86 -2.42 -1.91 -4.89
C ALA A 86 -1.15 -2.41 -5.60
N GLU A 87 -1.25 -3.46 -6.40
CA GLU A 87 -0.16 -3.99 -7.22
C GLU A 87 0.33 -2.96 -8.25
N THR A 88 -0.59 -2.15 -8.80
CA THR A 88 -0.27 -1.07 -9.74
C THR A 88 0.79 -0.12 -9.19
N ILE A 89 0.82 0.10 -7.86
CA ILE A 89 1.71 1.04 -7.17
C ILE A 89 2.78 0.34 -6.31
N GLY A 90 2.90 -0.98 -6.42
CA GLY A 90 3.84 -1.76 -5.62
C GLY A 90 3.46 -1.92 -4.14
N GLY A 91 2.18 -1.79 -3.79
CA GLY A 91 1.65 -1.86 -2.43
C GLY A 91 1.52 -3.27 -1.86
N VAL A 92 2.64 -4.00 -1.73
CA VAL A 92 2.69 -5.43 -1.33
C VAL A 92 1.91 -5.75 -0.06
N SER A 93 2.12 -4.94 0.99
CA SER A 93 1.44 -5.17 2.27
C SER A 93 -0.09 -5.09 2.17
N LEU A 94 -0.62 -4.29 1.23
CA LEU A 94 -2.06 -4.19 0.99
C LEU A 94 -2.56 -5.38 0.15
N VAL A 95 -1.81 -5.77 -0.89
CA VAL A 95 -2.10 -6.96 -1.71
C VAL A 95 -2.22 -8.21 -0.83
N GLU A 96 -1.20 -8.51 -0.02
CA GLU A 96 -1.19 -9.71 0.83
C GLU A 96 -2.36 -9.74 1.82
N ARG A 97 -2.76 -8.58 2.36
CA ARG A 97 -3.91 -8.50 3.27
C ARG A 97 -5.24 -8.76 2.57
N LEU A 98 -5.38 -8.30 1.33
CA LEU A 98 -6.60 -8.46 0.54
C LEU A 98 -6.75 -9.88 0.01
N GLU A 99 -5.65 -10.52 -0.38
CA GLU A 99 -5.63 -11.92 -0.80
C GLU A 99 -6.01 -12.86 0.35
N ASN A 100 -5.54 -12.60 1.57
CA ASN A 100 -5.90 -13.39 2.76
C ASN A 100 -7.36 -13.20 3.20
N LEU A 101 -8.04 -12.16 2.71
CA LEU A 101 -9.42 -11.84 3.07
C LEU A 101 -10.43 -12.38 2.04
N ALA A 102 -9.98 -12.69 0.82
CA ALA A 102 -10.81 -13.23 -0.26
C ALA A 102 -11.02 -14.75 -0.10
#